data_AF-A0A7V5VYS4-F1
#
_entry.id   AF-A0A7V5VYS4-F1
#
_cell.length_a   1.000
_cell.length_b   1.000
_cell.length_c   1.000
_cell.angle_alpha   90.00
_cell.angle_beta   90.00
_cell.angle_gamma   90.00
#
_symmetry.space_group_name_H-M   'P 1'
#
loop_
_entity.id
_entity.type
_entity.pdbx_description
1 polymer ?
#
loop_
_entity_poly.entity_id
_entity_poly.type
_entity_poly.pdbx_seq_one_letter_code
_entity_poly.pdbx_strand_id
1 'polypeptide(L)'
;MELYKKIQTKYLNWRDRIVGKTDEEKKEEVLYGKDWDEIGYHRTIAGYLYTFGLLIPQVILGVLLVPFLKYTEIRYVEIGGITAMATGLFGAVYAILDLDLEASVNRFIPQYAVSNPRKAIQYVSFFIKYQMWSGLFQITFISGYILFYLIPYGSTFAWLAWYLLFILQMQYPATLGTFKSLIGSLQYKNKENLIVFYRASVVEPLTKLLGGIIGLIWGQNNPKFGEMMGLAIGT
;
A
#
# COMPACT_ATOMS: atom_id res chain seq x y z
N MET A 1 -58.31 -38.64 -23.77
CA MET A 1 -57.21 -37.79 -24.27
C MET A 1 -56.69 -36.79 -23.23
N GLU A 2 -57.55 -36.20 -22.39
CA GLU A 2 -57.12 -35.26 -21.33
C GLU A 2 -56.28 -35.88 -20.21
N LEU A 3 -56.58 -37.13 -19.82
CA LEU A 3 -55.83 -37.84 -18.77
C LEU A 3 -54.35 -38.06 -19.16
N TYR A 4 -54.10 -38.37 -20.43
CA TYR A 4 -52.75 -38.55 -20.98
C TYR A 4 -51.95 -37.26 -20.94
N LYS A 5 -52.55 -36.14 -21.37
CA LYS A 5 -51.93 -34.81 -21.26
C LYS A 5 -51.59 -34.47 -19.82
N LYS A 6 -52.51 -34.72 -18.87
CA LYS A 6 -52.31 -34.43 -17.45
C LYS A 6 -51.17 -35.24 -16.83
N ILE A 7 -51.05 -36.52 -17.20
CA ILE A 7 -49.94 -37.39 -16.76
C ILE A 7 -48.62 -36.94 -17.39
N GLN A 8 -48.62 -36.58 -18.67
CA GLN A 8 -47.45 -36.08 -19.37
C GLN A 8 -46.95 -34.75 -18.76
N THR A 9 -47.85 -33.81 -18.42
CA THR A 9 -47.47 -32.57 -17.73
C THR A 9 -46.93 -32.84 -16.33
N LYS A 10 -47.53 -33.80 -15.59
CA LYS A 10 -47.07 -34.18 -14.25
C LYS A 10 -45.69 -34.84 -14.30
N TYR A 11 -45.43 -35.67 -15.31
CA TYR A 11 -44.14 -36.32 -15.54
C TYR A 11 -43.07 -35.31 -15.97
N LEU A 12 -43.39 -34.37 -16.87
CA LEU A 12 -42.48 -33.29 -17.25
C LEU A 12 -42.15 -32.39 -16.06
N ASN A 13 -43.14 -31.98 -15.26
CA ASN A 13 -42.93 -31.19 -14.04
C ASN A 13 -42.16 -31.97 -12.95
N TRP A 14 -42.27 -33.29 -12.91
CA TRP A 14 -41.50 -34.13 -11.99
C TRP A 14 -40.06 -34.33 -12.51
N ARG A 15 -39.89 -34.55 -13.82
CA ARG A 15 -38.59 -34.64 -14.46
C ARG A 15 -37.82 -33.33 -14.35
N ASP A 16 -38.45 -32.18 -14.53
CA ASP A 16 -37.79 -30.87 -14.37
C ASP A 16 -37.42 -30.59 -12.91
N ARG A 17 -38.09 -31.23 -11.94
CA ARG A 17 -37.72 -31.18 -10.50
C ARG A 17 -36.57 -32.13 -10.12
N ILE A 18 -36.32 -33.18 -10.91
CA ILE A 18 -35.27 -34.18 -10.63
C ILE A 18 -34.05 -34.03 -11.55
N VAL A 19 -34.27 -33.63 -12.79
CA VAL A 19 -33.29 -33.42 -13.87
C VAL A 19 -33.05 -31.92 -14.09
N GLY A 20 -33.75 -31.05 -13.35
CA GLY A 20 -33.34 -29.67 -13.17
C GLY A 20 -31.90 -29.71 -12.66
N LYS A 21 -30.96 -29.33 -13.54
CA LYS A 21 -29.56 -29.06 -13.20
C LYS A 21 -29.53 -28.49 -11.80
N THR A 22 -28.89 -29.23 -10.92
CA THR A 22 -28.91 -29.10 -9.47
C THR A 22 -29.04 -27.63 -9.09
N ASP A 23 -30.03 -27.29 -8.26
CA ASP A 23 -30.23 -25.92 -7.77
C ASP A 23 -28.93 -25.30 -7.19
N GLU A 24 -27.92 -26.10 -6.89
CA GLU A 24 -26.56 -25.68 -6.56
C GLU A 24 -25.84 -24.97 -7.72
N GLU A 25 -25.87 -25.45 -8.95
CA GLU A 25 -25.20 -24.83 -10.12
C GLU A 25 -25.81 -23.45 -10.44
N LYS A 26 -27.14 -23.34 -10.31
CA LYS A 26 -27.85 -22.06 -10.46
C LYS A 26 -27.72 -21.14 -9.25
N LYS A 27 -27.58 -21.70 -8.04
CA LYS A 27 -27.23 -20.91 -6.85
C LYS A 27 -25.80 -20.38 -6.96
N GLU A 28 -24.87 -21.18 -7.46
CA GLU A 28 -23.49 -20.77 -7.75
C GLU A 28 -23.44 -19.71 -8.86
N GLU A 29 -24.19 -19.86 -9.96
CA GLU A 29 -24.34 -18.81 -11.00
C GLU A 29 -25.05 -17.54 -10.49
N VAL A 30 -25.72 -17.56 -9.34
CA VAL A 30 -26.35 -16.38 -8.73
C VAL A 30 -25.47 -15.80 -7.60
N LEU A 31 -24.60 -16.62 -7.00
CA LEU A 31 -23.68 -16.25 -5.90
C LEU A 31 -22.29 -15.79 -6.38
N TYR A 32 -21.78 -16.40 -7.44
CA TYR A 32 -20.46 -16.16 -8.04
C TYR A 32 -20.51 -15.60 -9.46
N GLY A 33 -21.72 -15.69 -10.03
CA GLY A 33 -22.15 -15.30 -11.36
C GLY A 33 -21.15 -15.44 -12.51
N LYS A 34 -21.54 -14.89 -13.65
CA LYS A 34 -21.04 -15.35 -14.95
C LYS A 34 -19.82 -14.59 -15.44
N ASP A 35 -19.56 -13.42 -14.89
CA ASP A 35 -18.59 -12.49 -15.45
C ASP A 35 -17.30 -12.44 -14.64
N TRP A 36 -16.20 -12.17 -15.34
CA TRP A 36 -14.87 -11.84 -14.77
C TRP A 36 -14.88 -10.60 -13.85
N ASP A 37 -16.03 -9.93 -13.76
CA ASP A 37 -16.27 -8.77 -12.92
C ASP A 37 -16.83 -9.08 -11.52
N GLU A 38 -17.02 -10.36 -11.21
CA GLU A 38 -17.55 -10.76 -9.92
C GLU A 38 -16.47 -10.84 -8.84
N ILE A 39 -16.89 -10.66 -7.59
CA ILE A 39 -16.01 -10.69 -6.43
C ILE A 39 -15.64 -12.15 -6.19
N GLY A 40 -14.37 -12.50 -6.33
CA GLY A 40 -13.93 -13.89 -6.23
C GLY A 40 -12.42 -14.09 -6.35
N TYR A 41 -11.99 -15.34 -6.13
CA TYR A 41 -10.58 -15.73 -6.21
C TYR A 41 -9.98 -15.48 -7.60
N HIS A 42 -10.78 -15.57 -8.66
CA HIS A 42 -10.34 -15.31 -10.03
C HIS A 42 -9.77 -13.88 -10.20
N ARG A 43 -10.38 -12.86 -9.58
CA ARG A 43 -9.84 -11.48 -9.58
C ARG A 43 -8.52 -11.37 -8.83
N THR A 44 -8.37 -12.11 -7.74
CA THR A 44 -7.12 -12.13 -6.99
C THR A 44 -5.99 -12.79 -7.78
N ILE A 45 -6.26 -13.92 -8.45
CA ILE A 45 -5.31 -14.63 -9.30
C ILE A 45 -4.94 -13.78 -10.52
N ALA A 46 -5.93 -13.16 -11.18
CA ALA A 46 -5.68 -12.25 -12.30
C ALA A 46 -4.83 -11.04 -11.88
N GLY A 47 -5.08 -10.47 -10.70
CA GLY A 47 -4.25 -9.41 -10.12
C GLY A 47 -2.80 -9.85 -9.91
N TYR A 48 -2.58 -11.07 -9.40
CA TYR A 48 -1.23 -11.63 -9.26
C TYR A 48 -0.54 -11.80 -10.62
N LEU A 49 -1.24 -12.35 -11.62
CA LEU A 49 -0.69 -12.52 -12.96
C LEU A 49 -0.37 -11.18 -13.65
N TYR A 50 -1.18 -10.16 -13.40
CA TYR A 50 -0.96 -8.81 -13.89
C TYR A 50 0.38 -8.22 -13.41
N THR A 51 0.85 -8.59 -12.22
CA THR A 51 2.15 -8.15 -11.70
C THR A 51 3.30 -8.62 -12.60
N PHE A 52 3.24 -9.81 -13.21
CA PHE A 52 4.29 -10.26 -14.14
C PHE A 52 4.40 -9.36 -15.36
N GLY A 53 3.27 -8.87 -15.88
CA GLY A 53 3.26 -7.91 -16.98
C GLY A 53 3.92 -6.59 -16.61
N LEU A 54 3.83 -6.18 -15.34
CA LEU A 54 4.45 -4.97 -14.81
C LEU A 54 5.96 -5.12 -14.52
N LEU A 55 6.47 -6.35 -14.38
CA LEU A 55 7.90 -6.58 -14.14
C LEU A 55 8.76 -6.13 -15.32
N ILE A 56 8.31 -6.36 -16.56
CA ILE A 56 9.07 -5.99 -17.77
C ILE A 56 9.33 -4.47 -17.82
N PRO A 57 8.30 -3.59 -17.78
CA PRO A 57 8.53 -2.15 -17.77
C PRO A 57 9.25 -1.70 -16.51
N GLN A 58 9.06 -2.36 -15.36
CA GLN A 58 9.79 -2.05 -14.13
C GLN A 58 11.30 -2.27 -14.28
N VAL A 59 11.71 -3.38 -14.90
CA VAL A 59 13.12 -3.68 -15.18
C VAL A 59 13.70 -2.68 -16.18
N ILE A 60 12.96 -2.35 -17.24
CA ILE A 60 13.40 -1.38 -18.24
C ILE A 60 13.65 -0.01 -17.58
N LEU A 61 12.70 0.49 -16.78
CA LEU A 61 12.86 1.74 -16.04
C LEU A 61 14.03 1.67 -15.06
N GLY A 62 14.18 0.57 -14.33
CA GLY A 62 15.29 0.35 -13.40
C GLY A 62 16.65 0.45 -14.10
N VAL A 63 16.81 -0.24 -15.24
CA VAL A 63 18.05 -0.21 -16.04
C VAL A 63 18.33 1.18 -16.60
N LEU A 64 17.31 1.89 -17.09
CA LEU A 64 17.45 3.26 -17.60
C LEU A 64 17.92 4.24 -16.52
N LEU A 65 17.59 3.99 -15.25
CA LEU A 65 17.98 4.84 -14.13
C LEU A 65 19.38 4.52 -13.57
N VAL A 66 19.99 3.38 -13.93
CA VAL A 66 21.33 2.97 -13.46
C VAL A 66 22.40 4.07 -13.62
N PRO A 67 22.52 4.76 -14.77
CA PRO A 67 23.52 5.82 -14.95
C PRO A 67 23.36 7.01 -13.99
N PHE A 68 22.15 7.21 -13.47
CA PHE A 68 21.82 8.33 -12.60
C PHE A 68 21.96 8.01 -11.11
N LEU A 69 22.25 6.76 -10.75
CA LEU A 69 22.44 6.34 -9.36
C LEU A 69 23.55 7.13 -8.64
N LYS A 70 24.52 7.68 -9.38
CA LYS A 70 25.56 8.58 -8.84
C LYS A 70 25.01 9.87 -8.20
N TYR A 71 23.77 10.24 -8.50
CA TYR A 71 23.09 11.40 -7.92
C TYR A 71 22.16 11.02 -6.75
N THR A 72 22.17 9.75 -6.34
CA THR A 72 21.31 9.21 -5.27
C THR A 72 22.15 8.76 -4.08
N GLU A 73 21.50 8.14 -3.08
CA GLU A 73 22.09 7.62 -1.84
C GLU A 73 23.32 6.71 -2.08
N ILE A 74 23.45 6.10 -3.26
CA ILE A 74 24.58 5.23 -3.63
C ILE A 74 25.92 5.99 -3.70
N ARG A 75 25.91 7.32 -3.86
CA ARG A 75 27.15 8.13 -3.86
C ARG A 75 27.89 8.08 -2.52
N TYR A 76 27.17 8.01 -1.41
CA TYR A 76 27.71 7.93 -0.06
C TYR A 76 27.06 6.76 0.67
N VAL A 77 27.79 5.65 0.81
CA VAL A 77 27.28 4.40 1.39
C VAL A 77 26.78 4.60 2.83
N GLU A 78 27.36 5.59 3.53
CA GLU A 78 26.95 6.02 4.85
C GLU A 78 25.48 6.43 4.90
N ILE A 79 24.95 7.07 3.85
CA ILE A 79 23.55 7.50 3.77
C ILE A 79 22.64 6.28 3.87
N GLY A 80 22.91 5.23 3.09
CA GLY A 80 22.11 4.00 3.14
C GLY A 80 22.11 3.34 4.53
N GLY A 81 23.25 3.37 5.24
CA GLY A 81 23.34 2.91 6.62
C GLY A 81 22.50 3.74 7.59
N ILE A 82 22.49 5.06 7.41
CA ILE A 82 21.66 5.96 8.21
C ILE A 82 20.17 5.75 7.93
N THR A 83 19.78 5.65 6.67
CA THR A 83 18.39 5.35 6.26
C THR A 83 17.91 4.06 6.92
N ALA A 84 18.73 3.00 6.88
CA ALA A 84 18.39 1.71 7.49
C ALA A 84 18.21 1.80 9.01
N MET A 85 19.10 2.53 9.71
CA MET A 85 18.96 2.77 11.15
C MET A 85 17.69 3.56 11.48
N ALA A 86 17.39 4.60 10.70
CA ALA A 86 16.18 5.40 10.84
C ALA A 86 14.93 4.54 10.65
N THR A 87 14.88 3.76 9.57
CA THR A 87 13.76 2.84 9.29
C THR A 87 13.59 1.79 10.39
N GLY A 88 14.69 1.23 10.94
CA GLY A 88 14.62 0.26 12.03
C GLY A 88 14.06 0.85 13.33
N LEU A 89 14.56 2.03 13.72
CA LEU A 89 14.07 2.76 14.91
C LEU A 89 12.59 3.11 14.79
N PHE A 90 12.19 3.65 13.64
CA PHE A 90 10.80 4.01 13.42
C PHE A 90 9.89 2.79 13.26
N GLY A 91 10.37 1.72 12.62
CA GLY A 91 9.63 0.47 12.44
C GLY A 91 9.15 -0.14 13.76
N ALA A 92 9.97 -0.09 14.81
CA ALA A 92 9.56 -0.56 16.14
C ALA A 92 8.41 0.29 16.73
N VAL A 93 8.49 1.61 16.61
CA VAL A 93 7.45 2.54 17.09
C VAL A 93 6.16 2.38 16.28
N TYR A 94 6.28 2.21 14.97
CA TYR A 94 5.14 1.99 14.06
C TYR A 94 4.46 0.65 14.33
N ALA A 95 5.21 -0.44 14.51
CA ALA A 95 4.65 -1.74 14.82
C ALA A 95 3.77 -1.73 16.09
N ILE A 96 4.15 -0.96 17.10
CA ILE A 96 3.38 -0.83 18.35
C ILE A 96 2.13 0.04 18.16
N LEU A 97 2.25 1.16 17.42
CA LEU A 97 1.20 2.17 17.36
C LEU A 97 0.18 1.96 16.22
N ASP A 98 0.57 1.28 15.14
CA ASP A 98 -0.33 0.97 14.02
C ASP A 98 -1.23 -0.26 14.29
N LEU A 99 -0.92 -1.03 15.35
CA LEU A 99 -1.72 -2.16 15.86
C LEU A 99 -2.16 -3.18 14.79
N ASP A 100 -1.39 -3.31 13.71
CA ASP A 100 -1.72 -4.12 12.53
C ASP A 100 -3.17 -3.98 12.05
N LEU A 101 -3.67 -2.73 12.05
CA LEU A 101 -5.05 -2.45 11.66
C LEU A 101 -5.36 -2.76 10.18
N GLU A 102 -4.33 -3.00 9.37
CA GLU A 102 -4.49 -3.48 7.98
C GLU A 102 -5.27 -4.81 7.92
N ALA A 103 -5.04 -5.74 8.85
CA ALA A 103 -5.82 -6.97 8.94
C ALA A 103 -7.32 -6.69 9.20
N SER A 104 -7.62 -5.63 9.98
CA SER A 104 -8.99 -5.20 10.26
C SER A 104 -9.66 -4.57 9.04
N VAL A 105 -8.91 -3.78 8.24
CA VAL A 105 -9.40 -3.19 6.99
C VAL A 105 -9.82 -4.30 6.01
N ASN A 106 -8.94 -5.28 5.81
CA ASN A 106 -9.17 -6.41 4.90
C ASN A 106 -10.37 -7.30 5.33
N ARG A 107 -10.77 -7.27 6.60
CA ARG A 107 -11.90 -8.03 7.11
C ARG A 107 -13.22 -7.25 7.06
N PHE A 108 -13.25 -6.06 7.68
CA PHE A 108 -14.52 -5.36 7.92
C PHE A 108 -15.04 -4.61 6.70
N ILE A 109 -14.17 -4.02 5.90
CA ILE A 109 -14.60 -3.22 4.75
C ILE A 109 -15.24 -4.11 3.68
N PRO A 110 -14.64 -5.23 3.25
CA PRO A 110 -15.25 -6.10 2.25
C PRO A 110 -16.55 -6.75 2.74
N GLN A 111 -16.62 -7.11 4.03
CA GLN A 111 -17.82 -7.70 4.63
C GLN A 111 -19.05 -6.79 4.51
N TYR A 112 -18.86 -5.48 4.68
CA TYR A 112 -19.94 -4.51 4.61
C TYR A 112 -20.06 -3.79 3.26
N ALA A 113 -19.08 -3.93 2.36
CA ALA A 113 -19.09 -3.26 1.06
C ALA A 113 -20.34 -3.62 0.22
N VAL A 114 -20.76 -4.88 0.25
CA VAL A 114 -21.93 -5.37 -0.49
C VAL A 114 -23.22 -5.26 0.32
N SER A 115 -23.17 -5.60 1.62
CA SER A 115 -24.36 -5.68 2.47
C SER A 115 -24.84 -4.32 3.01
N ASN A 116 -23.91 -3.42 3.36
CA ASN A 116 -24.24 -2.08 3.86
C ASN A 116 -23.10 -1.08 3.55
N PRO A 117 -23.12 -0.47 2.34
CA PRO A 117 -22.08 0.44 1.89
C PRO A 117 -21.85 1.63 2.83
N ARG A 118 -22.91 2.11 3.48
CA ARG A 118 -22.82 3.22 4.45
C ARG A 118 -21.97 2.84 5.65
N LYS A 119 -22.12 1.61 6.15
CA LYS A 119 -21.29 1.09 7.25
C LYS A 119 -19.85 0.85 6.81
N ALA A 120 -19.63 0.37 5.57
CA ALA A 120 -18.28 0.24 5.02
C ALA A 120 -17.54 1.59 4.99
N ILE A 121 -18.18 2.66 4.50
CA ILE A 121 -17.60 4.01 4.47
C ILE A 121 -17.29 4.53 5.89
N GLN A 122 -18.11 4.18 6.90
CA GLN A 122 -17.81 4.55 8.29
C GLN A 122 -16.53 3.88 8.81
N TYR A 123 -16.30 2.61 8.48
CA TYR A 123 -15.03 1.94 8.81
C TYR A 123 -13.84 2.55 8.09
N VAL A 124 -14.00 2.92 6.81
CA VAL A 124 -12.98 3.65 6.04
C VAL A 124 -12.63 4.98 6.73
N SER A 125 -13.65 5.76 7.10
CA SER A 125 -13.45 7.05 7.78
C SER A 125 -12.78 6.89 9.13
N PHE A 126 -13.18 5.89 9.91
CA PHE A 126 -12.54 5.55 11.18
C PHE A 126 -11.05 5.22 10.98
N PHE A 127 -10.73 4.37 10.00
CA PHE A 127 -9.35 3.96 9.76
C PHE A 127 -8.46 5.11 9.30
N ILE A 128 -8.95 5.97 8.39
CA ILE A 128 -8.23 7.19 7.98
C ILE A 128 -7.99 8.10 9.17
N LYS A 129 -9.02 8.35 10.00
CA LYS A 129 -8.88 9.18 11.20
C LYS A 129 -7.89 8.58 12.19
N TYR A 130 -7.95 7.28 12.43
CA TYR A 130 -7.01 6.58 13.29
C TYR A 130 -5.59 6.78 12.80
N GLN A 131 -5.32 6.53 11.51
CA GLN A 131 -3.98 6.68 10.91
C GLN A 131 -3.44 8.10 11.01
N MET A 132 -4.30 9.11 10.87
CA MET A 132 -3.90 10.51 11.08
C MET A 132 -3.57 10.79 12.56
N TRP A 133 -4.36 10.26 13.51
CA TRP A 133 -4.12 10.44 14.94
C TRP A 133 -2.89 9.68 15.44
N SER A 134 -2.73 8.41 15.06
CA SER A 134 -1.55 7.61 15.40
C SER A 134 -0.29 8.20 14.78
N GLY A 135 -0.35 8.61 13.51
CA GLY A 135 0.77 9.26 12.83
C GLY A 135 1.19 10.57 13.49
N LEU A 136 0.23 11.41 13.89
CA LEU A 136 0.51 12.64 14.64
C LEU A 136 1.20 12.34 15.98
N PHE A 137 0.70 11.34 16.72
CA PHE A 137 1.30 10.91 17.99
C PHE A 137 2.71 10.35 17.80
N GLN A 138 2.93 9.49 16.79
CA GLN A 138 4.24 8.94 16.44
C GLN A 138 5.25 10.05 16.18
N ILE A 139 4.91 11.03 15.34
CA ILE A 139 5.83 12.10 14.97
C ILE A 139 6.11 13.01 16.15
N THR A 140 5.09 13.31 16.96
CA THR A 140 5.27 14.14 18.17
C THR A 140 6.17 13.44 19.18
N PHE A 141 5.93 12.14 19.42
CA PHE A 141 6.71 11.33 20.35
C PHE A 141 8.18 11.22 19.92
N ILE A 142 8.41 10.88 18.64
CA ILE A 142 9.78 10.68 18.15
C ILE A 142 10.51 12.02 18.01
N SER A 143 9.83 13.09 17.60
CA SER A 143 10.42 14.45 17.59
C SER A 143 10.80 14.89 19.00
N GLY A 144 9.94 14.62 19.99
CA GLY A 144 10.25 14.88 21.40
C GLY A 144 11.47 14.09 21.88
N TYR A 145 11.55 12.80 21.56
CA TYR A 145 12.73 11.98 21.86
C TYR A 145 14.01 12.55 21.24
N ILE A 146 13.96 12.99 19.98
CA ILE A 146 15.13 13.58 19.30
C ILE A 146 15.54 14.89 20.00
N LEU A 147 14.60 15.79 20.26
CA LEU A 147 14.88 17.13 20.80
C LEU A 147 15.33 17.10 22.27
N PHE A 148 14.70 16.28 23.11
CA PHE A 148 14.96 16.28 24.56
C PHE A 148 16.01 15.25 24.99
N TYR A 149 16.22 14.19 24.20
CA TYR A 149 17.15 13.11 24.57
C TYR A 149 18.34 13.00 23.61
N LEU A 150 18.08 12.86 22.30
CA LEU A 150 19.15 12.61 21.33
C LEU A 150 20.11 13.80 21.17
N ILE A 151 19.59 15.03 21.06
CA ILE A 151 20.42 16.24 20.91
C ILE A 151 21.20 16.57 22.18
N PRO A 152 20.60 16.58 23.39
CA PRO A 152 21.32 17.02 24.60
C PRO A 152 22.27 15.96 25.17
N TYR A 153 21.94 14.67 25.06
CA TYR A 153 22.69 13.58 25.71
C TYR A 153 23.42 12.65 24.71
N GLY A 154 23.01 12.64 23.44
CA GLY A 154 23.57 11.77 22.40
C GLY A 154 24.70 12.43 21.60
N SER A 155 25.81 12.84 22.23
CA SER A 155 26.88 13.59 21.57
C SER A 155 27.43 12.93 20.29
N THR A 156 27.43 11.60 20.22
CA THR A 156 27.91 10.82 19.06
C THR A 156 26.89 10.74 17.92
N PHE A 157 25.59 10.86 18.22
CA PHE A 157 24.50 10.70 17.26
C PHE A 157 23.71 11.98 17.01
N ALA A 158 24.11 13.12 17.60
CA ALA A 158 23.42 14.40 17.44
C ALA A 158 23.35 14.86 15.97
N TRP A 159 24.33 14.48 15.14
CA TRP A 159 24.32 14.76 13.70
C TRP A 159 23.20 14.04 12.95
N LEU A 160 22.68 12.91 13.48
CA LEU A 160 21.55 12.17 12.92
C LEU A 160 20.21 12.85 13.19
N ALA A 161 20.14 13.74 14.18
CA ALA A 161 18.88 14.35 14.61
C ALA A 161 18.14 15.02 13.44
N TRP A 162 18.86 15.79 12.62
CA TRP A 162 18.28 16.48 11.47
C TRP A 162 17.73 15.51 10.42
N TYR A 163 18.50 14.48 10.09
CA TYR A 163 18.07 13.46 9.13
C TYR A 163 16.83 12.70 9.61
N LEU A 164 16.80 12.29 10.87
CA LEU A 164 15.65 11.62 11.47
C LEU A 164 14.41 12.52 11.48
N LEU A 165 14.55 13.80 11.80
CA LEU A 165 13.45 14.76 11.78
C LEU A 165 12.87 14.94 10.36
N PHE A 166 13.70 14.94 9.32
CA PHE A 166 13.22 15.02 7.94
C PHE A 166 12.44 13.78 7.52
N ILE A 167 12.94 12.56 7.82
CA ILE A 167 12.20 11.33 7.50
C ILE A 167 10.86 11.28 8.24
N LEU A 168 10.81 11.71 9.50
CA LEU A 168 9.56 11.73 10.26
C LEU A 168 8.49 12.59 9.60
N GLN A 169 8.87 13.73 9.00
CA GLN A 169 7.93 14.61 8.31
C GLN A 169 7.32 13.94 7.09
N MET A 170 8.07 13.09 6.37
CA MET A 170 7.53 12.34 5.23
C MET A 170 6.44 11.35 5.62
N GLN A 171 6.40 10.91 6.88
CA GLN A 171 5.45 9.91 7.33
C GLN A 171 4.04 10.48 7.53
N TYR A 172 3.85 11.76 7.89
CA TYR A 172 2.51 12.32 8.04
C TYR A 172 1.92 12.77 6.70
N PRO A 173 0.63 12.48 6.39
CA PRO A 173 -0.39 11.83 7.20
C PRO A 173 -0.55 10.30 6.98
N ALA A 174 0.45 9.62 6.42
CA ALA A 174 0.48 8.16 6.18
C ALA A 174 -0.75 7.54 5.46
N THR A 175 -1.59 8.35 4.81
CA THR A 175 -2.87 7.87 4.23
C THR A 175 -2.71 7.16 2.89
N LEU A 176 -1.57 7.32 2.20
CA LEU A 176 -1.32 6.66 0.90
C LEU A 176 -1.36 5.13 1.01
N GLY A 177 -0.74 4.56 2.04
CA GLY A 177 -0.82 3.12 2.31
C GLY A 177 -2.24 2.66 2.61
N THR A 178 -2.99 3.49 3.34
CA THR A 178 -4.40 3.25 3.66
C THR A 178 -5.27 3.16 2.40
N PHE A 179 -5.14 4.10 1.47
CA PHE A 179 -5.89 4.06 0.21
C PHE A 179 -5.54 2.87 -0.66
N LYS A 180 -4.25 2.50 -0.72
CA LYS A 180 -3.82 1.28 -1.40
C LYS A 180 -4.50 0.04 -0.78
N SER A 181 -4.42 -0.10 0.54
CA SER A 181 -4.99 -1.23 1.28
C SER A 181 -6.51 -1.33 1.10
N LEU A 182 -7.20 -0.18 1.06
CA LEU A 182 -8.64 -0.08 0.76
C LEU A 182 -9.00 -0.62 -0.63
N ILE A 183 -8.24 -0.25 -1.67
CA ILE A 183 -8.45 -0.72 -3.04
C ILE A 183 -8.22 -2.24 -3.12
N GLY A 184 -7.17 -2.73 -2.46
CA GLY A 184 -6.87 -4.16 -2.35
C GLY A 184 -7.96 -4.94 -1.63
N SER A 185 -8.46 -4.40 -0.51
CA SER A 185 -9.59 -4.96 0.26
C SER A 185 -10.84 -5.12 -0.61
N LEU A 186 -11.13 -4.14 -1.48
CA LEU A 186 -12.25 -4.18 -2.42
C LEU A 186 -12.00 -5.09 -3.63
N GLN A 187 -10.93 -5.89 -3.62
CA GLN A 187 -10.52 -6.82 -4.68
C GLN A 187 -10.15 -6.17 -6.02
N TYR A 188 -9.85 -4.87 -6.04
CA TYR A 188 -9.34 -4.19 -7.22
C TYR A 188 -7.81 -4.28 -7.32
N LYS A 189 -7.28 -5.52 -7.28
CA LYS A 189 -5.83 -5.77 -7.22
C LYS A 189 -5.07 -5.28 -8.44
N ASN A 190 -5.69 -5.25 -9.62
CA ASN A 190 -5.11 -4.66 -10.82
C ASN A 190 -4.76 -3.17 -10.62
N LYS A 191 -5.68 -2.39 -10.04
CA LYS A 191 -5.49 -0.97 -9.73
C LYS A 191 -4.47 -0.79 -8.61
N GLU A 192 -4.54 -1.62 -7.58
CA GLU A 192 -3.55 -1.64 -6.50
C GLU A 192 -2.13 -1.84 -7.06
N ASN A 193 -1.94 -2.84 -7.93
CA ASN A 193 -0.66 -3.15 -8.54
C ASN A 193 -0.17 -2.04 -9.47
N LEU A 194 -1.06 -1.39 -10.22
CA LEU A 194 -0.72 -0.19 -11.00
C LEU A 194 -0.24 0.96 -10.12
N ILE A 195 -0.93 1.23 -9.01
CA ILE A 195 -0.54 2.27 -8.06
C ILE A 195 0.85 1.96 -7.48
N VAL A 196 1.08 0.71 -7.07
CA VAL A 196 2.38 0.26 -6.54
C VAL A 196 3.46 0.40 -7.60
N PHE A 197 3.21 -0.05 -8.83
CA PHE A 197 4.15 0.06 -9.94
C PHE A 197 4.52 1.50 -10.24
N TYR A 198 3.54 2.38 -10.38
CA TYR A 198 3.79 3.79 -10.68
C TYR A 198 4.55 4.47 -9.54
N ARG A 199 4.17 4.20 -8.29
CA ARG A 199 4.86 4.74 -7.12
C ARG A 199 6.32 4.26 -7.06
N ALA A 200 6.56 2.96 -7.12
CA ALA A 200 7.88 2.36 -6.91
C ALA A 200 8.82 2.48 -8.13
N SER A 201 8.27 2.51 -9.35
CA SER A 201 9.08 2.49 -10.59
C SER A 201 9.23 3.85 -11.24
N VAL A 202 8.34 4.80 -10.94
CA VAL A 202 8.34 6.13 -11.58
C VAL A 202 8.49 7.23 -10.53
N VAL A 203 7.55 7.33 -9.59
CA VAL A 203 7.52 8.47 -8.65
C VAL A 203 8.70 8.45 -7.70
N GLU A 204 8.88 7.37 -6.92
CA GLU A 204 9.96 7.26 -5.93
C GLU A 204 11.35 7.44 -6.55
N PRO A 205 11.72 6.74 -7.65
CA PRO A 205 13.06 6.90 -8.23
C PRO A 205 13.29 8.29 -8.81
N LEU A 206 12.29 8.91 -9.44
CA LEU A 206 12.42 10.27 -9.97
C LEU A 206 12.49 11.31 -8.86
N THR A 207 11.69 11.17 -7.79
CA THR A 207 11.77 12.06 -6.64
C THR A 207 13.13 11.96 -5.96
N LYS A 208 13.66 10.75 -5.74
CA LYS A 208 15.00 10.54 -5.18
C LYS A 208 16.10 11.13 -6.06
N LEU A 209 15.97 11.00 -7.38
CA LEU A 209 16.94 11.54 -8.32
C LEU A 209 16.90 13.07 -8.35
N LEU A 210 15.72 13.67 -8.51
CA LEU A 210 15.56 15.11 -8.57
C LEU A 210 15.93 15.76 -7.23
N GLY A 211 15.40 15.20 -6.13
CA GLY A 211 15.70 15.65 -4.78
C GLY A 211 17.18 15.45 -4.44
N GLY A 212 17.80 14.34 -4.82
CA GLY A 212 19.23 14.10 -4.65
C GLY A 212 20.10 15.11 -5.41
N ILE A 213 19.74 15.48 -6.65
CA ILE A 213 20.42 16.55 -7.41
C ILE A 213 20.28 17.90 -6.71
N ILE A 214 19.06 18.26 -6.29
CA ILE A 214 18.81 19.54 -5.59
C ILE A 214 19.58 19.59 -4.27
N GLY A 215 19.53 18.49 -3.51
CA GLY A 215 20.24 18.31 -2.25
C GLY A 215 21.75 18.43 -2.41
N LEU A 216 22.31 17.85 -3.47
CA LEU A 216 23.72 17.98 -3.81
C LEU A 216 24.13 19.42 -4.11
N ILE A 217 23.39 20.11 -4.98
CA ILE A 217 23.66 21.51 -5.33
C ILE A 217 23.56 22.39 -4.08
N TRP A 218 22.56 22.15 -3.23
CA TRP A 218 22.40 22.88 -1.98
C TRP A 218 23.54 22.60 -0.99
N GLY A 219 23.96 21.34 -0.85
CA GLY A 219 25.07 20.94 0.03
C GLY A 219 26.43 21.50 -0.43
N GLN A 220 26.65 21.59 -1.74
CA GLN A 220 27.82 22.26 -2.32
C GLN A 220 27.87 23.75 -2.01
N ASN A 221 26.71 24.41 -2.07
CA ASN A 221 26.57 25.83 -1.76
C ASN A 221 26.60 26.13 -0.25
N ASN A 222 26.47 25.11 0.61
CA ASN A 222 26.48 25.24 2.06
C ASN A 222 27.53 24.34 2.72
N PRO A 223 28.82 24.74 2.72
CA PRO A 223 29.92 23.92 3.23
C PRO A 223 29.78 23.50 4.70
N LYS A 224 28.99 24.22 5.50
CA LYS A 224 28.73 23.91 6.91
C LYS A 224 27.99 22.58 7.11
N PHE A 225 27.14 22.20 6.16
CA PHE A 225 26.38 20.95 6.19
C PHE A 225 27.02 19.87 5.30
N GLY A 226 27.69 20.29 4.23
CA GLY A 226 28.41 19.40 3.32
C GLY A 226 27.50 18.69 2.31
N GLU A 227 28.13 18.15 1.26
CA GLU A 227 27.41 17.47 0.16
C GLU A 227 26.65 16.23 0.63
N MET A 228 27.20 15.49 1.59
CA MET A 228 26.60 14.25 2.10
C MET A 228 25.27 14.52 2.81
N MET A 229 25.21 15.53 3.69
CA MET A 229 23.97 15.89 4.38
C MET A 229 22.96 16.49 3.41
N GLY A 230 23.41 17.31 2.45
CA GLY A 230 22.54 17.83 1.39
C GLY A 230 21.90 16.71 0.57
N LEU A 231 22.68 15.71 0.17
CA LEU A 231 22.15 14.53 -0.54
C LEU A 231 21.18 13.75 0.34
N ALA A 232 21.53 13.50 1.61
CA ALA A 232 20.69 12.75 2.54
C ALA A 232 19.32 13.41 2.77
N ILE A 233 19.25 14.75 2.82
CA ILE A 233 17.97 15.48 2.93
C ILE A 233 17.16 15.41 1.63
N GLY A 234 17.85 15.35 0.48
CA GLY A 234 17.23 15.34 -0.84
C GLY A 234 16.68 13.99 -1.30
N THR A 235 17.09 12.89 -0.68
CA THR A 235 16.71 11.51 -1.07
C THR A 235 15.67 10.92 -0.14
#